data_AF-A0A4D4L9K5-F1
#
_entry.id   AF-A0A4D4L9K5-F1
#
_cell.length_a   1.000
_cell.length_b   1.000
_cell.length_c   1.000
_cell.angle_alpha   90.00
_cell.angle_beta   90.00
_cell.angle_gamma   90.00
#
_symmetry.space_group_name_H-M   'P 1'
#
loop_
_entity.id
_entity.type
_entity.pdbx_description
1 polymer ?
#
loop_
_entity_poly.entity_id
_entity_poly.type
_entity_poly.pdbx_seq_one_letter_code
_entity_poly.pdbx_strand_id
1 'polypeptide(L)' 'MGGAGGEAGARAVLALPPNSYRADREAVVGHYREVARAGLPVVAYNNPHDTKVDLTPELLAELHGKG' A
#
# COMPACT_ATOMS: atom_id res chain seq x y z
N MET A 1 -3.20 -18.91 1.59
CA MET A 1 -2.05 -19.05 0.70
C MET A 1 -1.26 -17.75 0.81
N GLY A 2 -0.05 -17.78 1.37
CA GLY A 2 0.75 -16.55 1.56
C GLY A 2 1.24 -16.02 0.21
N GLY A 3 1.34 -14.70 0.06
CA GLY A 3 1.95 -14.11 -1.13
C GLY A 3 3.45 -14.38 -1.21
N ALA A 4 4.08 -14.12 -2.35
CA ALA A 4 5.49 -14.42 -2.62
C ALA A 4 6.47 -13.91 -1.54
N GLY A 5 6.17 -12.78 -0.89
CA GLY A 5 6.96 -12.29 0.25
C GLY A 5 6.91 -13.21 1.47
N GLY A 6 5.73 -13.76 1.80
CA GLY A 6 5.55 -14.68 2.92
C GLY A 6 6.25 -16.02 2.66
N GLU A 7 6.23 -16.50 1.42
CA GLU A 7 6.95 -17.70 1.00
C GLU A 7 8.48 -17.50 1.05
N ALA A 8 8.97 -16.28 0.84
CA ALA A 8 10.36 -15.88 0.99
C ALA A 8 10.78 -15.54 2.44
N GLY A 9 9.88 -15.68 3.42
CA GLY A 9 10.16 -15.41 4.84
C GLY A 9 10.10 -13.94 5.25
N ALA A 10 9.57 -13.05 4.39
CA ALA A 10 9.36 -11.66 4.75
C ALA A 10 8.30 -11.51 5.86
N ARG A 11 8.52 -10.57 6.78
CA ARG A 11 7.58 -10.29 7.88
C ARG A 11 6.59 -9.17 7.58
N ALA A 12 6.85 -8.40 6.53
CA ALA A 12 6.01 -7.29 6.07
C ALA A 12 6.36 -6.97 4.61
N VAL A 13 5.50 -6.20 3.96
CA VAL A 13 5.75 -5.60 2.64
C VAL A 13 5.82 -4.09 2.79
N LEU A 14 6.88 -3.47 2.28
CA LEU A 14 6.95 -2.01 2.11
C LEU A 14 6.38 -1.66 0.73
N ALA A 15 5.34 -0.85 0.67
CA ALA A 15 4.63 -0.53 -0.57
C ALA A 15 4.47 0.99 -0.78
N LEU A 16 4.97 1.44 -1.93
CA LEU A 16 4.70 2.77 -2.47
C LEU A 16 3.26 2.81 -3.03
N PRO A 17 2.60 3.98 -3.06
CA PRO A 17 1.38 4.15 -3.84
C PRO A 17 1.69 4.02 -5.35
N PRO A 18 0.66 3.85 -6.20
CA PRO A 18 0.83 3.92 -7.65
C PRO A 18 1.59 5.19 -8.05
N ASN A 19 2.70 5.03 -8.76
CA ASN A 19 3.64 6.11 -9.06
C ASN A 19 3.80 6.40 -10.56
N SER A 20 3.19 5.59 -11.42
CA SER A 20 3.27 5.78 -12.89
C SER A 20 2.37 6.92 -13.38
N TYR A 21 1.39 7.34 -12.57
CA TYR A 21 0.45 8.43 -12.84
C TYR A 21 -0.03 9.04 -11.52
N ARG A 22 -0.67 10.22 -11.58
CA ARG A 22 -1.33 10.79 -10.41
C ARG A 22 -2.62 10.01 -10.14
N ALA A 23 -2.54 9.03 -9.27
CA ALA A 23 -3.68 8.20 -8.90
C ALA A 23 -4.68 8.98 -8.03
N ASP A 24 -5.96 8.70 -8.22
CA ASP A 24 -7.01 9.17 -7.32
C ASP A 24 -7.10 8.29 -6.07
N ARG A 25 -7.96 8.70 -5.14
CA ARG A 25 -8.16 8.02 -3.86
C ARG A 25 -8.60 6.56 -4.04
N GLU A 26 -9.52 6.28 -4.97
CA GLU A 26 -10.06 4.93 -5.16
C GLU A 26 -9.00 3.98 -5.70
N ALA A 27 -8.17 4.43 -6.65
CA ALA A 27 -7.04 3.69 -7.17
C ALA A 27 -5.99 3.39 -6.08
N VAL A 28 -5.70 4.35 -5.21
CA VAL A 28 -4.76 4.15 -4.09
C VAL A 28 -5.30 3.11 -3.10
N VAL A 29 -6.57 3.22 -2.70
CA VAL A 29 -7.23 2.25 -1.82
C VAL A 29 -7.26 0.85 -2.44
N GLY A 30 -7.62 0.77 -3.73
CA GLY A 30 -7.62 -0.48 -4.49
C GLY A 30 -6.24 -1.12 -4.53
N HIS A 31 -5.20 -0.33 -4.80
CA HIS A 31 -3.81 -0.80 -4.80
C HIS A 31 -3.42 -1.43 -3.46
N TYR A 32 -3.62 -0.72 -2.35
CA TYR A 32 -3.26 -1.25 -1.02
C TYR A 32 -4.09 -2.46 -0.62
N ARG A 33 -5.37 -2.53 -1.01
CA ARG A 33 -6.20 -3.73 -0.81
C ARG A 33 -5.62 -4.94 -1.54
N GLU A 34 -5.18 -4.77 -2.78
CA GLU A 34 -4.58 -5.86 -3.55
C GLU A 34 -3.22 -6.28 -2.98
N VAL A 35 -2.39 -5.33 -2.51
CA VAL A 35 -1.13 -5.64 -1.80
C VAL A 35 -1.40 -6.42 -0.51
N ALA A 36 -2.41 -6.04 0.27
CA ALA A 36 -2.76 -6.71 1.53
C ALA A 36 -3.16 -8.19 1.34
N ARG A 37 -3.64 -8.59 0.14
CA ARG A 37 -3.91 -10.01 -0.18
C ARG A 37 -2.67 -10.89 -0.14
N ALA A 38 -1.47 -10.32 -0.10
CA ALA A 38 -0.24 -11.07 0.16
C ALA A 38 -0.21 -11.71 1.56
N GLY A 39 -1.12 -11.35 2.47
CA GLY A 39 -1.24 -11.95 3.80
C GLY A 39 -0.12 -11.56 4.76
N LEU A 40 0.58 -10.47 4.46
CA LEU A 40 1.62 -9.88 5.30
C LEU A 40 1.21 -8.45 5.71
N PRO A 41 1.64 -7.97 6.89
CA PRO A 41 1.54 -6.56 7.26
C PRO A 41 2.09 -5.65 6.16
N VAL A 42 1.36 -4.59 5.85
CA VAL A 42 1.77 -3.61 4.84
C VAL A 42 2.26 -2.35 5.54
N VAL A 43 3.45 -1.91 5.17
CA VAL A 43 4.03 -0.62 5.56
C VAL A 43 3.91 0.31 4.35
N ALA A 44 3.10 1.35 4.47
CA ALA A 44 2.96 2.34 3.40
C ALA A 44 4.17 3.28 3.35
N TYR A 45 4.76 3.45 2.18
CA TYR A 45 5.85 4.40 1.95
C TYR A 45 5.30 5.67 1.30
N ASN A 46 5.18 6.75 2.08
CA ASN A 46 4.77 8.06 1.57
C ASN A 46 6.00 8.89 1.11
N ASN A 47 6.13 9.10 -0.20
CA ASN A 47 7.11 10.02 -0.79
C ASN A 47 6.46 10.80 -1.95
N PRO A 48 5.65 11.83 -1.63
CA PRO A 48 4.82 12.52 -2.63
C PRO A 48 5.63 13.24 -3.72
N HIS A 49 6.90 13.56 -3.45
CA HIS A 49 7.80 14.17 -4.43
C HIS A 49 8.04 13.24 -5.63
N ASP A 50 8.21 11.94 -5.39
CA ASP A 50 8.50 10.97 -6.43
C ASP A 50 7.23 10.28 -6.95
N THR A 51 6.24 10.05 -6.07
CA THR A 51 5.03 9.27 -6.41
C THR A 51 3.91 10.11 -6.99
N LYS A 52 3.93 11.44 -6.84
CA LYS A 52 2.83 12.36 -7.21
C LYS A 52 1.51 12.07 -6.48
N VAL A 53 1.56 11.25 -5.44
CA VAL A 53 0.45 10.84 -4.57
C VAL A 53 0.88 11.08 -3.13
N ASP A 54 0.12 11.89 -2.41
CA ASP A 54 0.33 12.10 -0.98
C ASP A 54 -0.59 11.19 -0.17
N LEU A 55 0.00 10.32 0.65
CA LEU A 55 -0.72 9.48 1.60
C LEU A 55 -0.99 10.28 2.88
N THR A 56 -2.05 11.10 2.83
CA THR A 56 -2.43 11.95 3.96
C THR A 56 -2.80 11.11 5.19
N PRO A 57 -2.72 11.66 6.42
CA PRO A 57 -3.13 10.96 7.64
C PRO A 57 -4.54 10.36 7.55
N GLU A 58 -5.49 11.06 6.94
CA GLU A 58 -6.87 10.59 6.76
C GLU A 58 -6.94 9.37 5.85
N LEU A 59 -6.17 9.37 4.75
CA LEU A 59 -6.08 8.23 3.85
C LEU A 59 -5.39 7.04 4.53
N LEU A 60 -4.33 7.28 5.29
CA LEU A 60 -3.66 6.23 6.06
C LEU A 60 -4.58 5.61 7.12
N ALA A 61 -5.37 6.43 7.81
CA ALA A 61 -6.37 5.95 8.77
C ALA A 61 -7.46 5.10 8.08
N GLU A 62 -7.93 5.53 6.89
CA GLU A 62 -8.87 4.77 6.07
C GLU A 62 -8.30 3.41 5.67
N LEU A 63 -7.04 3.37 5.22
CA LEU A 63 -6.34 2.14 4.84
C LEU A 63 -6.16 1.20 6.04
N HIS A 64 -5.75 1.74 7.19
CA HIS A 64 -5.57 0.96 8.42
C HIS A 64 -6.89 0.38 8.93
N GLY A 65 -7.99 1.13 8.85
CA GLY A 65 -9.33 0.65 9.25
C GLY A 65 -9.92 -0.42 8.31
N LYS A 66 -9.33 -0.61 7.12
CA LYS A 66 -9.73 -1.64 6.15
C LYS A 66 -8.85 -2.91 6.23
N GLY A 67 -7.88 -2.93 7.14
CA GLY A 67 -6.96 -4.04 7.41
C GLY A 67 -7.48 -5.00 8.47
#